data_AF-A0A3R6PUF3-F1
#
_entry.id   AF-A0A3R6PUF3-F1
#
_cell.length_a   1.000
_cell.length_b   1.000
_cell.length_c   1.000
_cell.angle_alpha   90.00
_cell.angle_beta   90.00
_cell.angle_gamma   90.00
#
_symmetry.space_group_name_H-M   'P 1'
#
loop_
_entity.id
_entity.type
_entity.pdbx_description
1 polymer ?
#
loop_
_entity_poly.entity_id
_entity_poly.type
_entity_poly.pdbx_seq_one_letter_code
_entity_poly.pdbx_strand_id
1 'polypeptide(L)'
;MTFSKLTEQYYDWLYKIVCGEWEPRNLSFHRLLMFLYNRRFIPACEMDVCRATDGSNLRYRFATENDIPYAKIDAAFGGEPCSMLEMMVGLALRVEEHIMEDVTAGNRVGQWFWNMVVSLGLAAMDDSRFSEDRAEFILDRFDSRDYQPNGAGGLFTLSHPTEDMRQIDIWYQLMAYLNENEF
;
A
#
# COMPACT_ATOMS: atom_id res chain seq x y z
N MET A 1 8.92 18.03 -0.23
CA MET A 1 9.86 17.67 0.85
C MET A 1 11.26 17.62 0.26
N THR A 2 12.29 18.06 0.99
CA THR A 2 13.68 17.80 0.60
C THR A 2 14.03 16.43 1.16
N PHE A 3 14.15 15.42 0.29
CA PHE A 3 14.49 14.08 0.75
C PHE A 3 15.91 14.07 1.33
N SER A 4 16.07 13.44 2.49
CA SER A 4 17.38 12.99 2.92
C SER A 4 17.78 11.75 2.11
N LYS A 5 19.09 11.50 1.99
CA LYS A 5 19.58 10.27 1.36
C LYS A 5 18.98 8.99 1.97
N LEU A 6 18.65 9.01 3.28
CA LEU A 6 18.03 7.88 3.97
C LEU A 6 16.57 7.66 3.53
N THR A 7 15.80 8.74 3.40
CA THR A 7 14.40 8.68 2.95
C THR A 7 14.30 8.27 1.48
N GLU A 8 15.27 8.64 0.64
CA GLU A 8 15.37 8.14 -0.75
C GLU A 8 15.62 6.63 -0.77
N GLN A 9 16.59 6.14 0.00
CA GLN A 9 16.87 4.70 0.10
C GLN A 9 15.68 3.91 0.62
N TYR A 10 14.94 4.47 1.58
CA TYR A 10 13.74 3.84 2.10
C TYR A 10 12.62 3.78 1.06
N TYR A 11 12.41 4.86 0.31
CA TYR A 11 11.47 4.86 -0.82
C TYR A 11 11.87 3.82 -1.87
N ASP A 12 13.15 3.76 -2.27
CA ASP A 12 13.65 2.78 -3.24
C ASP A 12 13.45 1.34 -2.74
N TRP A 13 13.60 1.11 -1.43
CA TRP A 13 13.32 -0.18 -0.80
C TRP A 13 11.83 -0.55 -0.89
N LEU A 14 10.91 0.38 -0.60
CA LEU A 14 9.47 0.15 -0.80
C LEU A 14 9.12 -0.10 -2.27
N TYR A 15 9.69 0.68 -3.19
CA TYR A 15 9.51 0.53 -4.63
C TYR A 15 9.93 -0.88 -5.09
N LYS A 16 11.11 -1.33 -4.66
CA LYS A 16 11.63 -2.66 -4.99
C LYS A 16 10.73 -3.79 -4.49
N ILE A 17 10.08 -3.64 -3.34
CA ILE A 17 9.16 -4.66 -2.79
C ILE A 17 7.97 -4.89 -3.73
N VAL A 18 7.40 -3.83 -4.30
CA VAL A 18 6.15 -3.93 -5.08
C VAL A 18 6.36 -4.02 -6.59
N CYS A 19 7.46 -3.51 -7.11
CA CYS A 19 7.82 -3.60 -8.52
C CYS A 19 8.78 -4.77 -8.82
N GLY A 20 9.47 -5.30 -7.80
CA GLY A 20 10.51 -6.31 -7.97
C GLY A 20 11.80 -5.74 -8.58
N GLU A 21 12.73 -6.64 -8.92
CA GLU A 21 13.98 -6.30 -9.63
C GLU A 21 13.81 -6.24 -11.16
N TRP A 22 12.66 -6.66 -11.66
CA TRP A 22 12.42 -6.87 -13.08
C TRP A 22 11.43 -5.83 -13.59
N GLU A 23 11.85 -4.99 -14.54
CA GLU A 23 10.97 -4.10 -15.30
C GLU A 23 10.60 -4.75 -16.66
N PRO A 24 9.70 -5.73 -16.71
CA PRO A 24 9.12 -6.09 -17.99
C PRO A 24 8.14 -4.99 -18.42
N ARG A 25 8.18 -4.66 -19.71
CA ARG A 25 7.20 -3.83 -20.45
C ARG A 25 7.44 -2.32 -20.51
N ASN A 26 8.59 -1.79 -20.09
CA ASN A 26 8.90 -0.34 -20.12
C ASN A 26 7.85 0.52 -19.38
N LEU A 27 7.15 -0.04 -18.40
CA LEU A 27 6.22 0.68 -17.55
C LEU A 27 6.94 1.03 -16.26
N SER A 28 7.01 2.33 -15.96
CA SER A 28 7.51 2.87 -14.70
C SER A 28 6.35 3.48 -13.93
N PHE A 29 6.36 3.33 -12.61
CA PHE A 29 5.32 3.86 -11.72
C PHE A 29 5.89 4.78 -10.63
N HIS A 30 7.12 5.29 -10.82
CA HIS A 30 7.77 6.17 -9.86
C HIS A 30 6.90 7.37 -9.48
N ARG A 31 6.19 7.99 -10.42
CA ARG A 31 5.33 9.16 -10.14
C ARG A 31 4.14 8.77 -9.27
N LEU A 32 3.48 7.66 -9.57
CA LEU A 32 2.35 7.16 -8.78
C LEU A 32 2.79 6.75 -7.37
N LEU A 33 3.86 5.95 -7.26
CA LEU A 33 4.32 5.47 -5.97
C LEU A 33 4.89 6.60 -5.12
N MET A 34 5.59 7.57 -5.72
CA MET A 34 6.02 8.78 -5.03
C MET A 34 4.84 9.63 -4.55
N PHE A 35 3.77 9.73 -5.35
CA PHE A 35 2.52 10.38 -4.90
C PHE A 35 1.91 9.67 -3.70
N LEU A 36 1.77 8.34 -3.74
CA LEU A 36 1.28 7.54 -2.61
C LEU A 36 2.17 7.63 -1.38
N TYR A 37 3.49 7.76 -1.56
CA TYR A 37 4.45 7.93 -0.48
C TYR A 37 4.33 9.30 0.21
N ASN A 38 4.02 10.36 -0.56
CA ASN A 38 3.82 11.69 -0.01
C ASN A 38 2.40 11.91 0.55
N ARG A 39 1.43 11.06 0.18
CA ARG A 39 0.07 11.11 0.73
C ARG A 39 0.04 10.41 2.09
N ARG A 40 -0.37 11.12 3.12
CA ARG A 40 -0.66 10.53 4.44
C ARG A 40 -1.85 9.56 4.34
N PHE A 41 -1.72 8.39 4.96
CA PHE A 41 -2.86 7.52 5.21
C PHE A 41 -3.69 8.03 6.40
N ILE A 42 -5.01 8.16 6.20
CA ILE A 42 -5.97 8.56 7.24
C ILE A 42 -6.83 7.35 7.60
N PRO A 43 -6.67 6.75 8.79
CA PRO A 43 -7.52 5.66 9.24
C PRO A 43 -8.98 6.10 9.29
N ALA A 44 -9.87 5.35 8.63
CA ALA A 44 -11.30 5.67 8.62
C ALA A 44 -11.99 5.30 9.94
N CYS A 45 -11.41 4.36 10.69
CA CYS A 45 -11.88 3.94 12.01
C CYS A 45 -10.70 3.58 12.93
N GLU A 46 -11.00 3.35 14.22
CA GLU A 46 -9.99 2.98 15.23
C GLU A 46 -9.22 1.70 14.86
N MET A 47 -9.90 0.71 14.28
CA MET A 47 -9.28 -0.57 13.90
C MET A 47 -8.29 -0.46 12.73
N ASP A 48 -8.40 0.60 11.93
CA ASP A 48 -7.48 0.89 10.83
C ASP A 48 -6.17 1.55 11.30
N VAL A 49 -6.11 2.04 12.55
CA VAL A 49 -4.88 2.59 13.14
C VAL A 49 -3.78 1.53 13.17
N CYS A 50 -4.15 0.27 13.42
CA CYS A 50 -3.20 -0.84 13.35
C CYS A 50 -2.58 -0.99 11.94
N ARG A 51 -3.29 -0.65 10.86
CA ARG A 51 -2.71 -0.69 9.50
C ARG A 51 -1.70 0.42 9.27
N ALA A 52 -1.95 1.61 9.84
CA ALA A 52 -0.99 2.69 9.84
C ALA A 52 0.28 2.31 10.61
N THR A 53 0.12 1.62 11.76
CA THR A 53 1.24 1.09 12.55
C THR A 53 2.02 0.02 11.80
N ASP A 54 1.34 -0.94 11.18
CA ASP A 54 1.96 -1.98 10.35
C ASP A 54 2.82 -1.36 9.23
N GLY A 55 2.29 -0.35 8.53
CA GLY A 55 3.02 0.38 7.50
C GLY A 55 4.22 1.18 8.05
N SER A 56 4.05 1.89 9.17
CA SER A 56 5.15 2.68 9.77
C SER A 56 6.27 1.80 10.30
N ASN A 57 5.95 0.61 10.80
CA ASN A 57 6.94 -0.35 11.31
C ASN A 57 7.88 -0.86 10.21
N LEU A 58 7.51 -0.72 8.92
CA LEU A 58 8.40 -1.02 7.80
C LEU A 58 9.68 -0.19 7.83
N ARG A 59 9.68 1.00 8.43
CA ARG A 59 10.89 1.84 8.58
C ARG A 59 11.96 1.13 9.43
N TYR A 60 11.55 0.43 10.48
CA TYR A 60 12.46 -0.36 11.31
C TYR A 60 12.87 -1.67 10.65
N ARG A 61 11.96 -2.30 9.90
CA ARG A 61 12.30 -3.46 9.07
C ARG A 61 13.38 -3.11 8.03
N PHE A 62 13.20 -2.00 7.30
CA PHE A 62 14.21 -1.45 6.40
C PHE A 62 15.56 -1.26 7.10
N ALA A 63 15.53 -0.74 8.33
CA ALA A 63 16.75 -0.55 9.09
C ALA A 63 17.45 -1.84 9.48
N THR A 64 16.69 -2.86 9.90
CA THR A 64 17.24 -4.20 10.17
C THR A 64 17.86 -4.81 8.92
N GLU A 65 17.17 -4.77 7.79
CA GLU A 65 17.62 -5.39 6.54
C GLU A 65 18.83 -4.70 5.90
N ASN A 66 19.09 -3.44 6.24
CA ASN A 66 20.17 -2.63 5.65
C ASN A 66 21.23 -2.22 6.69
N ASP A 67 21.27 -2.87 7.85
CA ASP A 67 22.21 -2.61 8.94
C ASP A 67 22.27 -1.12 9.37
N ILE A 68 21.11 -0.45 9.39
CA ILE A 68 20.96 0.96 9.75
C ILE A 68 20.59 1.07 11.24
N PRO A 69 21.32 1.86 12.05
CA PRO A 69 20.94 2.09 13.44
C PRO A 69 19.55 2.74 13.55
N TYR A 70 18.68 2.22 14.43
CA TYR A 70 17.32 2.75 14.62
C TYR A 70 17.29 4.23 15.00
N ALA A 71 18.30 4.74 15.70
CA ALA A 71 18.41 6.17 15.99
C ALA A 71 18.44 7.05 14.73
N LYS A 72 18.92 6.55 13.59
CA LYS A 72 18.85 7.27 12.30
C LYS A 72 17.43 7.26 11.73
N ILE A 73 16.68 6.17 11.93
CA ILE A 73 15.27 6.09 11.57
C ILE A 73 14.46 7.07 12.40
N ASP A 74 14.64 7.04 13.73
CA ASP A 74 13.93 7.93 14.64
C ASP A 74 14.23 9.41 14.32
N ALA A 75 15.48 9.73 13.95
CA ALA A 75 15.85 11.09 13.55
C ALA A 75 15.25 11.53 12.20
N ALA A 76 15.05 10.61 11.25
CA ALA A 76 14.54 10.92 9.91
C ALA A 76 13.01 10.86 9.80
N PHE A 77 12.37 10.00 10.59
CA PHE A 77 10.94 9.70 10.51
C PHE A 77 10.18 9.97 11.81
N GLY A 78 10.86 10.46 12.85
CA GLY A 78 10.25 10.74 14.14
C GLY A 78 9.11 11.74 14.01
N GLY A 79 7.89 11.29 14.29
CA GLY A 79 6.67 12.10 14.16
C GLY A 79 6.04 12.13 12.76
N GLU A 80 6.69 11.55 11.74
CA GLU A 80 6.13 11.44 10.40
C GLU A 80 5.00 10.39 10.40
N PRO A 81 3.80 10.72 9.88
CA PRO A 81 2.70 9.77 9.82
C PRO A 81 2.98 8.65 8.81
N CYS A 82 2.22 7.56 8.88
CA CYS A 82 2.21 6.53 7.85
C CYS A 82 1.69 7.12 6.52
N SER A 83 2.41 6.88 5.44
CA SER A 83 1.96 7.17 4.09
C SER A 83 1.00 6.11 3.56
N MET A 84 0.26 6.46 2.51
CA MET A 84 -0.60 5.52 1.79
C MET A 84 0.23 4.38 1.20
N LEU A 85 1.43 4.69 0.65
CA LEU A 85 2.34 3.67 0.15
C LEU A 85 2.77 2.70 1.25
N GLU A 86 3.25 3.20 2.39
CA GLU A 86 3.70 2.37 3.52
C GLU A 86 2.58 1.44 4.01
N MET A 87 1.37 1.98 4.17
CA MET A 87 0.21 1.19 4.60
C MET A 87 -0.13 0.08 3.59
N MET A 88 -0.18 0.40 2.30
CA MET A 88 -0.48 -0.60 1.25
C MET A 88 0.62 -1.67 1.16
N VAL A 89 1.90 -1.29 1.25
CA VAL A 89 3.02 -2.25 1.28
C VAL A 89 2.95 -3.14 2.53
N GLY A 90 2.64 -2.55 3.68
CA GLY A 90 2.48 -3.27 4.94
C GLY A 90 1.37 -4.32 4.88
N LEU A 91 0.22 -3.98 4.28
CA LEU A 91 -0.85 -4.94 4.02
C LEU A 91 -0.42 -6.06 3.07
N ALA A 92 0.24 -5.73 1.96
CA ALA A 92 0.69 -6.74 1.00
C ALA A 92 1.68 -7.74 1.63
N LEU A 93 2.61 -7.26 2.47
CA LEU A 93 3.53 -8.11 3.24
C LEU A 93 2.79 -8.95 4.28
N ARG A 94 1.82 -8.37 4.99
CA ARG A 94 0.98 -9.09 5.96
C ARG A 94 0.25 -10.26 5.31
N VAL A 95 -0.31 -10.05 4.11
CA VAL A 95 -0.97 -11.11 3.33
C VAL A 95 0.01 -12.20 3.00
N GLU A 96 1.13 -11.86 2.34
CA GLU A 96 2.07 -12.86 1.84
C GLU A 96 2.76 -13.65 2.95
N GLU A 97 3.20 -12.98 4.01
CA GLU A 97 4.08 -13.59 5.01
C GLU A 97 3.30 -14.26 6.15
N HIS A 98 2.00 -14.03 6.29
CA HIS A 98 1.28 -14.47 7.51
C HIS A 98 -0.15 -14.96 7.31
N ILE A 99 -0.78 -14.69 6.17
CA ILE A 99 -2.15 -15.14 5.89
C ILE A 99 -2.12 -16.20 4.78
N MET A 100 -1.46 -15.89 3.67
CA MET A 100 -1.37 -16.70 2.46
C MET A 100 0.02 -17.32 2.27
N GLU A 101 0.79 -17.52 3.35
CA GLU A 101 2.17 -18.02 3.30
C GLU A 101 2.23 -19.34 2.51
N ASP A 102 2.98 -19.32 1.40
CA ASP A 102 3.21 -20.49 0.56
C ASP A 102 4.66 -20.50 0.08
N VAL A 103 5.47 -21.38 0.68
CA VAL A 103 6.90 -21.54 0.36
C VAL A 103 7.17 -21.99 -1.08
N THR A 104 6.14 -22.43 -1.81
CA THR A 104 6.25 -22.93 -3.19
C THR A 104 5.82 -21.90 -4.24
N ALA A 105 5.06 -20.86 -3.86
CA ALA A 105 4.46 -19.90 -4.79
C ALA A 105 5.39 -18.73 -5.19
N GLY A 106 6.59 -18.66 -4.62
CA GLY A 106 7.47 -17.50 -4.77
C GLY A 106 6.93 -16.26 -4.05
N ASN A 107 7.55 -15.10 -4.24
CA ASN A 107 7.12 -13.85 -3.59
C ASN A 107 6.00 -13.15 -4.38
N ARG A 108 4.78 -13.12 -3.83
CA ARG A 108 3.61 -12.47 -4.43
C ARG A 108 3.26 -11.11 -3.81
N VAL A 109 4.12 -10.51 -2.99
CA VAL A 109 3.86 -9.18 -2.37
C VAL A 109 3.47 -8.14 -3.41
N GLY A 110 4.17 -8.09 -4.54
CA GLY A 110 3.82 -7.20 -5.64
C GLY A 110 2.40 -7.44 -6.17
N GLN A 111 1.98 -8.70 -6.34
CA GLN A 111 0.64 -9.03 -6.81
C GLN A 111 -0.45 -8.49 -5.86
N TRP A 112 -0.30 -8.70 -4.55
CA TRP A 112 -1.24 -8.17 -3.55
C TRP A 112 -1.31 -6.65 -3.58
N PHE A 113 -0.15 -5.98 -3.69
CA PHE A 113 -0.10 -4.53 -3.80
C PHE A 113 -0.81 -4.02 -5.06
N TRP A 114 -0.51 -4.59 -6.22
CA TRP A 114 -1.09 -4.15 -7.49
C TRP A 114 -2.59 -4.45 -7.59
N ASN A 115 -3.09 -5.50 -6.92
CA ASN A 115 -4.53 -5.74 -6.79
C ASN A 115 -5.23 -4.56 -6.07
N MET A 116 -4.61 -4.01 -5.01
CA MET A 116 -5.15 -2.81 -4.35
C MET A 116 -5.10 -1.58 -5.27
N VAL A 117 -4.02 -1.39 -6.01
CA VAL A 117 -3.90 -0.28 -6.99
C VAL A 117 -4.96 -0.39 -8.10
N VAL A 118 -5.26 -1.61 -8.56
CA VAL A 118 -6.33 -1.88 -9.53
C VAL A 118 -7.69 -1.55 -8.92
N SER A 119 -7.97 -2.03 -7.70
CA SER A 119 -9.24 -1.78 -6.99
C SER A 119 -9.50 -0.29 -6.77
N LEU A 120 -8.47 0.49 -6.41
CA LEU A 120 -8.56 1.95 -6.27
C LEU A 120 -8.87 2.65 -7.61
N GLY A 121 -8.48 2.03 -8.73
CA GLY A 121 -8.60 2.58 -10.08
C GLY A 121 -7.37 3.38 -10.53
N LEU A 122 -6.20 3.08 -9.95
CA LEU A 122 -4.92 3.77 -10.20
C LEU A 122 -4.01 3.03 -11.21
N ALA A 123 -4.32 1.78 -11.57
CA ALA A 123 -3.42 0.91 -12.35
C ALA A 123 -3.02 1.43 -13.74
N ALA A 124 -3.80 2.35 -14.32
CA ALA A 124 -3.49 2.96 -15.62
C ALA A 124 -2.54 4.17 -15.54
N MET A 125 -2.05 4.52 -14.33
CA MET A 125 -1.21 5.69 -14.08
C MET A 125 0.28 5.34 -14.04
N ASP A 126 0.78 4.74 -15.12
CA ASP A 126 2.22 4.71 -15.36
C ASP A 126 2.77 6.15 -15.53
N ASP A 127 4.09 6.33 -15.47
CA ASP A 127 4.73 7.64 -15.46
C ASP A 127 4.37 8.52 -16.67
N SER A 128 4.10 7.91 -17.84
CA SER A 128 3.71 8.62 -19.06
C SER A 128 2.25 9.12 -19.02
N ARG A 129 1.43 8.54 -18.14
CA ARG A 129 0.00 8.81 -18.00
C ARG A 129 -0.39 9.37 -16.63
N PHE A 130 0.57 9.51 -15.72
CA PHE A 130 0.31 9.96 -14.36
C PHE A 130 -0.30 11.36 -14.34
N SER A 131 -1.44 11.47 -13.65
CA SER A 131 -2.18 12.71 -13.40
C SER A 131 -2.41 12.83 -11.90
N GLU A 132 -1.76 13.82 -11.30
CA GLU A 132 -1.86 14.10 -9.87
C GLU A 132 -3.29 14.45 -9.47
N ASP A 133 -3.96 15.35 -10.19
CA ASP A 133 -5.37 15.72 -9.94
C ASP A 133 -6.31 14.50 -9.92
N ARG A 134 -6.10 13.55 -10.84
CA ARG A 134 -6.91 12.33 -10.89
C ARG A 134 -6.58 11.38 -9.74
N ALA A 135 -5.31 11.27 -9.36
CA ALA A 135 -4.88 10.45 -8.24
C ALA A 135 -5.41 11.01 -6.90
N GLU A 136 -5.36 12.33 -6.72
CA GLU A 136 -5.92 13.04 -5.56
C GLU A 136 -7.43 12.81 -5.47
N PHE A 137 -8.17 13.00 -6.56
CA PHE A 137 -9.61 12.72 -6.58
C PHE A 137 -9.96 11.27 -6.19
N ILE A 138 -9.15 10.30 -6.62
CA ILE A 138 -9.36 8.89 -6.28
C ILE A 138 -9.10 8.64 -4.79
N LEU A 139 -8.04 9.23 -4.22
CA LEU A 139 -7.72 9.05 -2.81
C LEU A 139 -8.66 9.82 -1.88
N ASP A 140 -9.13 11.00 -2.27
CA ASP A 140 -10.14 11.73 -1.50
C ASP A 140 -11.46 10.94 -1.41
N ARG A 141 -11.87 10.27 -2.50
CA ARG A 141 -13.02 9.36 -2.49
C ARG A 141 -12.78 8.14 -1.60
N PHE A 142 -11.55 7.61 -1.58
CA PHE A 142 -11.19 6.53 -0.68
C PHE A 142 -11.28 6.97 0.79
N ASP A 143 -10.68 8.12 1.11
CA ASP A 143 -10.66 8.70 2.46
C ASP A 143 -12.08 9.02 2.98
N SER A 144 -12.97 9.52 2.12
CA SER A 144 -14.38 9.78 2.46
C SER A 144 -15.27 8.53 2.47
N ARG A 145 -14.73 7.37 2.07
CA ARG A 145 -15.47 6.11 1.86
C ARG A 145 -16.61 6.20 0.84
N ASP A 146 -16.51 7.11 -0.13
CA ASP A 146 -17.48 7.32 -1.21
C ASP A 146 -17.24 6.39 -2.43
N TYR A 147 -16.52 5.28 -2.23
CA TYR A 147 -16.39 4.22 -3.22
C TYR A 147 -17.66 3.37 -3.30
N GLN A 148 -17.70 2.35 -4.17
CA GLN A 148 -18.90 1.52 -4.34
C GLN A 148 -19.13 0.58 -3.15
N PRO A 149 -20.38 0.17 -2.86
CA PRO A 149 -20.68 -0.74 -1.74
C PRO A 149 -19.96 -2.09 -1.81
N ASN A 150 -19.60 -2.55 -3.01
CA ASN A 150 -18.82 -3.77 -3.22
C ASN A 150 -17.30 -3.56 -3.07
N GLY A 151 -16.86 -2.35 -2.71
CA GLY A 151 -15.46 -2.00 -2.53
C GLY A 151 -14.76 -1.43 -3.78
N ALA A 152 -15.43 -1.37 -4.95
CA ALA A 152 -14.83 -0.80 -6.16
C ALA A 152 -14.52 0.70 -5.97
N GLY A 153 -13.25 1.07 -6.11
CA GLY A 153 -12.72 2.39 -5.77
C GLY A 153 -12.09 2.48 -4.38
N GLY A 154 -12.13 1.41 -3.58
CA GLY A 154 -11.37 1.20 -2.35
C GLY A 154 -10.22 0.20 -2.55
N LEU A 155 -9.62 -0.31 -1.48
CA LEU A 155 -8.48 -1.24 -1.55
C LEU A 155 -8.84 -2.63 -2.07
N PHE A 156 -10.07 -3.08 -1.84
CA PHE A 156 -10.50 -4.43 -2.22
C PHE A 156 -11.90 -4.38 -2.84
N THR A 157 -12.06 -5.02 -3.99
CA THR A 157 -13.34 -5.12 -4.71
C THR A 157 -13.83 -6.54 -4.69
N LEU A 158 -15.09 -6.75 -4.30
CA LEU A 158 -15.76 -8.05 -4.33
C LEU A 158 -16.75 -8.14 -5.51
N SER A 159 -16.83 -9.34 -6.09
CA SER A 159 -17.85 -9.69 -7.08
C SER A 159 -19.20 -10.01 -6.42
N HIS A 160 -19.17 -10.65 -5.25
CA HIS A 160 -20.33 -11.11 -4.50
C HIS A 160 -20.24 -10.67 -3.02
N PRO A 161 -20.30 -9.35 -2.73
CA PRO A 161 -20.22 -8.86 -1.36
C PRO A 161 -21.40 -9.35 -0.51
N THR A 162 -21.11 -9.85 0.68
CA THR A 162 -22.13 -10.24 1.68
C THR A 162 -22.61 -9.05 2.53
N GLU A 163 -21.83 -7.97 2.56
CA GLU A 163 -22.12 -6.73 3.28
C GLU A 163 -21.52 -5.52 2.55
N ASP A 164 -21.89 -4.32 2.99
CA ASP A 164 -21.34 -3.08 2.42
C ASP A 164 -19.90 -2.86 2.89
N MET A 165 -18.94 -2.97 1.97
CA MET A 165 -17.51 -2.81 2.22
C MET A 165 -17.16 -1.43 2.83
N ARG A 166 -18.03 -0.43 2.65
CA ARG A 166 -17.86 0.92 3.22
C ARG A 166 -18.23 0.97 4.70
N GLN A 167 -18.79 -0.07 5.29
CA GLN A 167 -19.17 -0.10 6.70
C GLN A 167 -18.21 -0.91 7.58
N ILE A 168 -17.22 -1.57 6.99
CA ILE A 168 -16.25 -2.41 7.70
C ILE A 168 -14.81 -1.90 7.56
N ASP A 169 -13.97 -2.21 8.54
CA ASP A 169 -12.56 -1.82 8.53
C ASP A 169 -11.76 -2.56 7.42
N ILE A 170 -10.57 -2.05 7.12
CA ILE A 170 -9.74 -2.55 6.02
C ILE A 170 -9.33 -4.02 6.24
N TRP A 171 -9.20 -4.45 7.50
CA TRP A 171 -8.86 -5.84 7.80
C TRP A 171 -9.99 -6.79 7.39
N TYR A 172 -11.24 -6.49 7.75
CA TYR A 172 -12.37 -7.32 7.31
C TYR A 172 -12.59 -7.27 5.80
N GLN A 173 -12.38 -6.11 5.16
CA GLN A 173 -12.40 -6.00 3.71
C GLN A 173 -11.36 -6.92 3.05
N LEU A 174 -10.13 -6.95 3.59
CA LEU A 174 -9.07 -7.84 3.13
C LEU A 174 -9.46 -9.32 3.30
N MET A 175 -9.96 -9.71 4.48
CA MET A 175 -10.36 -11.10 4.73
C MET A 175 -11.48 -11.55 3.79
N ALA A 176 -12.46 -10.70 3.53
CA ALA A 176 -13.54 -10.99 2.58
C ALA A 176 -12.99 -11.15 1.14
N TYR A 177 -12.05 -10.30 0.74
CA TYR A 177 -11.40 -10.38 -0.57
C TYR A 177 -10.62 -11.67 -0.78
N LEU A 178 -9.81 -12.06 0.20
CA LEU A 178 -9.05 -13.31 0.13
C LEU A 178 -10.01 -14.51 0.06
N ASN A 179 -11.06 -14.54 0.89
CA ASN A 179 -12.06 -15.60 0.88
C ASN A 179 -12.80 -15.76 -0.47
N GLU A 180 -12.96 -14.69 -1.25
CA GLU A 180 -13.59 -14.77 -2.57
C GLU A 180 -12.63 -15.21 -3.69
N ASN A 181 -11.34 -14.85 -3.60
CA ASN A 181 -10.42 -14.93 -4.74
C ASN A 181 -9.29 -15.94 -4.59
N GLU A 182 -8.98 -16.39 -3.36
CA GLU A 182 -7.76 -17.14 -3.07
C GLU A 182 -8.03 -18.45 -2.29
N PHE A 183 -9.30 -18.76 -2.01
CA PHE A 183 -9.75 -20.01 -1.37
C PHE A 183 -10.77 -20.75 -2.23
#